data_AF-A0A090S780-F1
#
_entry.id   AF-A0A090S780-F1
#
_cell.length_a   1.000
_cell.length_b   1.000
_cell.length_c   1.000
_cell.angle_alpha   90.00
_cell.angle_beta   90.00
_cell.angle_gamma   90.00
#
_symmetry.space_group_name_H-M   'P 1'
#
loop_
_entity.id
_entity.type
_entity.pdbx_description
1 polymer ?
#
loop_
_entity_poly.entity_id
_entity_poly.type
_entity_poly.pdbx_seq_one_letter_code
_entity_poly.pdbx_strand_id
1 'polypeptide(L)'
;MHATLTQLCDLQVKRFLETNPEGWVINVGARLDTRFYRLDNGRCHWVEVDTNEHLVWRQRLFHKSERYALTIGSIDDMGWLNSLSIPSDRPILVVCEQALLERRENRIAHFIQAIGCHFQHAQACLVLAGDLTGSHLGKKMGCESYQHGLRKPVQKLTNWLPWTYKASLLSPIDQHCQRWSRWQRVLAKLPLYRHRLTPNIVNIEW
;
A
#
# COMPACT_ATOMS: atom_id res chain seq x y z
N MET A 1 -14.36 3.55 5.54
CA MET A 1 -13.34 2.52 5.25
C MET A 1 -12.20 3.08 4.41
N HIS A 2 -12.40 3.44 3.13
CA HIS A 2 -11.32 3.98 2.27
C HIS A 2 -10.53 5.13 2.91
N ALA A 3 -11.22 6.19 3.36
CA ALA A 3 -10.55 7.32 4.04
C ALA A 3 -9.70 6.91 5.26
N THR A 4 -10.11 5.87 5.99
CA THR A 4 -9.36 5.36 7.15
C THR A 4 -8.13 4.57 6.71
N LEU A 5 -8.22 3.79 5.63
CA LEU A 5 -7.06 3.12 5.03
C LEU A 5 -6.05 4.15 4.51
N THR A 6 -6.51 5.16 3.78
CA THR A 6 -5.66 6.25 3.31
C THR A 6 -4.96 6.96 4.47
N GLN A 7 -5.68 7.29 5.54
CA GLN A 7 -5.09 7.91 6.73
C GLN A 7 -4.03 7.02 7.40
N LEU A 8 -4.26 5.72 7.48
CA LEU A 8 -3.30 4.79 8.07
C LEU A 8 -2.06 4.61 7.17
N CYS A 9 -2.23 4.54 5.85
CA CYS A 9 -1.13 4.54 4.88
C CYS A 9 -0.31 5.82 5.00
N ASP A 10 -0.97 6.99 5.08
CA ASP A 10 -0.31 8.28 5.28
C ASP A 10 0.51 8.30 6.57
N LEU A 11 -0.02 7.71 7.65
CA LEU A 11 0.73 7.58 8.91
C LEU A 11 1.97 6.68 8.76
N GLN A 12 1.90 5.60 7.97
CA GLN A 12 3.08 4.76 7.71
C GLN A 12 4.13 5.51 6.90
N VAL A 13 3.72 6.23 5.86
CA VAL A 13 4.62 7.06 5.04
C VAL A 13 5.27 8.15 5.90
N LYS A 14 4.49 8.83 6.74
CA LYS A 14 5.02 9.85 7.66
C LYS A 14 6.08 9.26 8.61
N ARG A 15 5.80 8.12 9.24
CA ARG A 15 6.75 7.44 10.13
C ARG A 15 8.04 7.04 9.41
N PHE A 16 7.91 6.51 8.20
CA PHE A 16 9.05 6.19 7.36
C PHE A 16 9.91 7.44 7.10
N LEU A 17 9.30 8.57 6.73
CA LEU A 17 10.00 9.83 6.45
C LEU A 17 10.55 10.53 7.70
N GLU A 18 9.97 10.29 8.88
CA GLU A 18 10.53 10.76 10.15
C GLU A 18 11.87 10.05 10.46
N THR A 19 11.98 8.77 10.13
CA THR A 19 13.21 7.98 10.31
C THR A 19 14.18 8.13 9.13
N ASN A 20 13.66 8.34 7.92
CA ASN A 20 14.43 8.43 6.68
C ASN A 20 14.06 9.71 5.91
N PRO A 21 14.56 10.89 6.32
CA PRO A 21 14.06 12.14 5.75
C PRO A 21 14.32 12.34 4.26
N GLU A 22 15.38 11.74 3.73
CA GLU A 22 15.73 11.72 2.31
C GLU A 22 15.33 10.40 1.62
N GLY A 23 14.46 9.62 2.28
CA GLY A 23 13.99 8.34 1.75
C GLY A 23 13.18 8.51 0.46
N TRP A 24 13.12 7.41 -0.29
CA TRP A 24 12.36 7.32 -1.53
C TRP A 24 11.01 6.66 -1.27
N VAL A 25 9.93 7.35 -1.64
CA VAL A 25 8.58 6.79 -1.59
C VAL A 25 8.13 6.49 -3.01
N ILE A 26 7.86 5.22 -3.28
CA ILE A 26 7.35 4.75 -4.58
C ILE A 26 5.88 4.41 -4.39
N ASN A 27 4.99 5.25 -4.90
CA ASN A 27 3.55 5.05 -4.81
C ASN A 27 3.02 4.41 -6.10
N VAL A 28 2.59 3.16 -6.01
CA VAL A 28 2.20 2.32 -7.16
C VAL A 28 0.68 2.29 -7.31
N GLY A 29 0.20 2.58 -8.51
CA GLY A 29 -1.23 2.73 -8.80
C GLY A 29 -1.80 4.02 -8.20
N ALA A 30 -1.04 5.11 -8.33
CA ALA A 30 -1.30 6.39 -7.70
C ALA A 30 -2.59 7.07 -8.15
N ARG A 31 -3.01 6.90 -9.39
CA ARG A 31 -4.19 7.51 -10.02
C ARG A 31 -4.23 9.03 -9.76
N LEU A 32 -5.17 9.49 -8.94
CA LEU A 32 -5.33 10.89 -8.54
C LEU A 32 -4.88 11.17 -7.10
N ASP A 33 -4.10 10.26 -6.50
CA ASP A 33 -3.58 10.43 -5.15
C ASP A 33 -2.65 11.65 -5.07
N THR A 34 -2.87 12.47 -4.05
CA THR A 34 -2.14 13.70 -3.77
C THR A 34 -1.16 13.55 -2.61
N ARG A 35 -0.79 12.31 -2.22
CA ARG A 35 -0.04 12.04 -0.99
C ARG A 35 1.27 12.82 -0.88
N PHE A 36 1.97 12.99 -1.99
CA PHE A 36 3.16 13.84 -2.05
C PHE A 36 2.90 15.24 -1.46
N TYR A 37 1.85 15.94 -1.90
CA TYR A 37 1.57 17.32 -1.47
C TYR A 37 1.19 17.47 0.00
N ARG A 38 0.71 16.40 0.64
CA ARG A 38 0.31 16.44 2.05
C ARG A 38 1.36 15.82 2.99
N LEU A 39 2.30 15.04 2.47
CA LEU A 39 3.33 14.35 3.27
C LEU A 39 4.76 14.76 2.95
N ASP A 40 5.00 15.57 1.91
CA ASP A 40 6.32 16.10 1.60
C ASP A 40 6.92 16.82 2.82
N ASN A 41 8.16 16.45 3.15
CA ASN A 41 8.95 17.06 4.22
C ASN A 41 10.01 18.04 3.67
N GLY A 42 9.99 18.31 2.36
CA GLY A 42 10.95 19.15 1.65
C GLY A 42 12.25 18.45 1.24
N ARG A 43 12.45 17.18 1.64
CA ARG A 43 13.70 16.42 1.45
C ARG A 43 13.51 15.07 0.78
N CYS A 44 12.35 14.43 0.96
CA CYS A 44 12.10 13.09 0.41
C CYS A 44 12.06 13.10 -1.12
N HIS A 45 12.33 11.94 -1.71
CA HIS A 45 12.11 11.69 -3.12
C HIS A 45 10.83 10.87 -3.30
N TRP A 46 10.08 11.17 -4.35
CA TRP A 46 8.77 10.60 -4.58
C TRP A 46 8.62 10.16 -6.03
N VAL A 47 8.20 8.92 -6.23
CA VAL A 47 7.92 8.35 -7.55
C VAL A 47 6.49 7.87 -7.58
N GLU A 48 5.69 8.45 -8.47
CA GLU A 48 4.36 7.92 -8.80
C GLU A 48 4.50 6.95 -9.96
N VAL A 49 4.08 5.70 -9.75
CA VAL A 49 4.03 4.68 -10.80
C VAL A 49 2.58 4.46 -11.20
N ASP A 50 2.25 4.73 -12.46
CA ASP A 50 0.92 4.46 -13.00
C ASP A 50 0.94 4.27 -14.52
N THR A 51 -0.20 3.87 -15.06
CA THR A 51 -0.48 3.79 -16.49
C THR A 51 -0.51 5.17 -17.16
N ASN A 52 -0.22 5.18 -18.46
CA ASN A 52 -0.07 6.40 -19.25
C ASN A 52 -1.29 7.34 -19.18
N GLU A 53 -2.52 6.79 -19.21
CA GLU A 53 -3.75 7.59 -19.15
C GLU A 53 -3.82 8.47 -17.89
N HIS A 54 -3.53 7.90 -16.72
CA HIS A 54 -3.56 8.67 -15.48
C HIS A 54 -2.41 9.68 -15.41
N LEU A 55 -1.22 9.32 -15.91
CA LEU A 55 -0.07 10.21 -15.86
C LEU A 55 -0.28 11.48 -16.70
N VAL A 56 -0.98 11.40 -17.83
CA VAL A 56 -1.34 12.59 -18.65
C VAL A 56 -2.17 13.59 -17.83
N TRP A 57 -3.16 13.09 -17.07
CA TRP A 57 -3.95 13.94 -16.18
C TRP A 57 -3.11 14.49 -15.03
N ARG A 58 -2.25 13.67 -14.44
CA ARG A 58 -1.35 14.09 -13.35
C ARG A 58 -0.41 15.22 -13.80
N GLN A 59 0.15 15.15 -15.01
CA GLN A 59 1.03 16.20 -15.54
C GLN A 59 0.34 17.56 -15.67
N ARG A 60 -0.99 17.58 -15.84
CA ARG A 60 -1.78 18.82 -15.89
C ARG A 60 -2.13 19.36 -14.50
N LEU A 61 -2.24 18.48 -13.51
CA LEU A 61 -2.69 18.82 -12.15
C LEU A 61 -1.54 19.07 -11.18
N PHE A 62 -0.35 18.54 -11.44
CA PHE A 62 0.77 18.49 -10.51
C PHE A 62 2.04 19.12 -11.10
N HIS A 63 2.74 19.89 -10.27
CA HIS A 63 3.98 20.58 -10.65
C HIS A 63 5.14 19.60 -10.77
N LYS A 64 6.00 19.82 -11.77
CA LYS A 64 7.28 19.10 -11.88
C LYS A 64 8.23 19.58 -10.79
N SER A 65 8.95 18.65 -10.16
CA SER A 65 10.01 18.90 -9.18
C SER A 65 11.09 17.86 -9.35
N GLU A 66 12.34 18.20 -9.04
CA GLU A 66 13.47 17.25 -9.03
C GLU A 66 13.25 16.09 -8.04
N ARG A 67 12.43 16.30 -7.01
CA ARG A 67 12.08 15.29 -6.00
C ARG A 67 10.80 14.53 -6.30
N TYR A 68 10.06 14.88 -7.35
CA TYR A 68 8.78 14.26 -7.70
C TYR A 68 8.77 13.80 -9.15
N ALA A 69 8.82 12.49 -9.34
CA ALA A 69 8.87 11.84 -10.64
C ALA A 69 7.58 11.07 -10.94
N LEU A 70 7.23 11.01 -12.23
CA LEU A 70 6.15 10.18 -12.76
C LEU A 70 6.77 9.09 -13.63
N THR A 71 6.44 7.83 -13.38
CA THR A 71 6.98 6.68 -14.12
C THR A 71 5.83 5.84 -14.68
N ILE A 72 5.90 5.50 -15.98
CA ILE A 72 4.91 4.62 -16.63
C ILE A 72 5.15 3.19 -16.15
N GLY A 73 4.12 2.57 -15.57
CA GLY A 73 4.21 1.19 -15.09
C GLY A 73 2.95 0.76 -14.34
N SER A 74 2.91 -0.50 -13.91
CA SER A 74 1.82 -1.01 -13.09
C SER A 74 2.25 -2.22 -12.25
N ILE A 75 1.30 -2.83 -11.55
CA ILE A 75 1.49 -4.10 -10.85
C ILE A 75 1.71 -5.25 -11.85
N ASP A 76 1.11 -5.16 -13.04
CA ASP A 76 1.16 -6.23 -14.05
C ASP A 76 2.34 -6.05 -15.03
N ASP A 77 2.80 -4.82 -15.21
CA ASP A 77 3.97 -4.47 -16.02
C ASP A 77 4.99 -3.74 -15.14
N MET A 78 6.02 -4.48 -14.74
CA MET A 78 7.04 -4.05 -13.78
C MET A 78 8.36 -3.63 -14.44
N GLY A 79 8.36 -3.41 -15.76
CA GLY A 79 9.54 -2.89 -16.46
C GLY A 79 10.04 -1.55 -15.88
N TRP A 80 9.16 -0.80 -15.22
CA TRP A 80 9.47 0.45 -14.53
C TRP A 80 10.54 0.31 -13.45
N LEU A 81 10.66 -0.84 -12.80
CA LEU A 81 11.70 -1.07 -11.77
C LEU A 81 13.10 -0.77 -12.32
N ASN A 82 13.39 -1.26 -13.53
CA ASN A 82 14.69 -1.06 -14.19
C ASN A 82 14.93 0.39 -14.64
N SER A 83 13.87 1.20 -14.75
CA SER A 83 13.99 2.61 -15.11
C SER A 83 14.26 3.52 -13.91
N LEU A 84 14.13 3.00 -12.70
CA LEU A 84 14.36 3.77 -11.47
C LEU A 84 15.85 4.01 -11.26
N SER A 85 16.23 5.28 -11.20
CA SER A 85 17.59 5.72 -10.88
C SER A 85 17.71 6.03 -9.38
N ILE A 86 17.43 5.03 -8.53
CA ILE A 86 17.51 5.15 -7.07
C ILE A 86 18.88 4.63 -6.62
N PRO A 87 19.68 5.42 -5.89
CA PRO A 87 20.94 4.93 -5.34
C PRO A 87 20.71 3.77 -4.37
N SER A 88 21.56 2.73 -4.44
CA SER A 88 21.36 1.46 -3.71
C SER A 88 21.42 1.59 -2.18
N ASP A 89 21.98 2.68 -1.67
CA ASP A 89 22.12 2.99 -0.24
C ASP A 89 20.92 3.77 0.32
N ARG A 90 19.94 4.14 -0.53
CA ARG A 90 18.80 4.96 -0.09
C ARG A 90 17.67 4.10 0.48
N PRO A 91 17.08 4.50 1.62
CA PRO A 91 15.89 3.84 2.15
C PRO A 91 14.71 3.99 1.18
N ILE A 92 13.99 2.90 0.94
CA ILE A 92 12.85 2.85 0.01
C ILE A 92 11.60 2.39 0.75
N LEU A 93 10.49 3.09 0.52
CA LEU A 93 9.15 2.67 0.89
C LEU A 93 8.29 2.53 -0.36
N VAL A 94 7.84 1.32 -0.66
CA VAL A 94 6.83 1.05 -1.67
C VAL A 94 5.44 1.15 -1.04
N VAL A 95 4.58 2.00 -1.58
CA VAL A 95 3.18 2.14 -1.13
C VAL A 95 2.27 1.64 -2.24
N CYS A 96 1.37 0.71 -1.92
CA CYS A 96 0.32 0.31 -2.86
C CYS A 96 -1.00 0.12 -2.12
N GLU A 97 -1.83 1.16 -2.18
CA GLU A 97 -3.10 1.21 -1.48
C GLU A 97 -4.20 0.50 -2.29
N GLN A 98 -4.76 1.14 -3.30
CA GLN A 98 -5.98 0.60 -3.94
C GLN A 98 -5.71 -0.44 -5.03
N ALA A 99 -4.61 -0.30 -5.77
CA ALA A 99 -4.40 -1.08 -6.99
C ALA A 99 -4.28 -2.61 -6.75
N LEU A 100 -3.78 -3.04 -5.58
CA LEU A 100 -3.73 -4.48 -5.25
C LEU A 100 -5.10 -5.08 -4.98
N LEU A 101 -6.08 -4.30 -4.51
CA LEU A 101 -7.45 -4.77 -4.26
C LEU A 101 -8.16 -5.23 -5.55
N GLU A 102 -7.73 -4.68 -6.69
CA GLU A 102 -8.19 -5.05 -8.03
C GLU A 102 -7.36 -6.19 -8.65
N ARG A 103 -6.48 -6.85 -7.88
CA ARG A 103 -5.61 -7.93 -8.36
C ARG A 103 -5.87 -9.24 -7.66
N ARG A 104 -5.70 -10.32 -8.43
CA ARG A 104 -5.75 -11.70 -7.93
C ARG A 104 -4.46 -12.00 -7.16
N GLU A 105 -4.55 -12.97 -6.26
CA GLU A 105 -3.46 -13.33 -5.35
C GLU A 105 -2.14 -13.65 -6.08
N ASN A 106 -2.18 -14.35 -7.21
CA ASN A 106 -0.98 -14.69 -7.99
C ASN A 106 -0.26 -13.45 -8.55
N ARG A 107 -1.01 -12.41 -8.95
CA ARG A 107 -0.44 -11.14 -9.41
C ARG A 107 0.20 -10.37 -8.26
N ILE A 108 -0.43 -10.40 -7.08
CA ILE A 108 0.10 -9.78 -5.86
C ILE A 108 1.41 -10.46 -5.46
N ALA A 109 1.44 -11.79 -5.43
CA ALA A 109 2.64 -12.55 -5.12
C ALA A 109 3.79 -12.22 -6.08
N HIS A 110 3.50 -12.19 -7.38
CA HIS A 110 4.48 -11.83 -8.40
C HIS A 110 5.03 -10.41 -8.23
N PHE A 111 4.15 -9.45 -7.95
CA PHE A 111 4.55 -8.07 -7.67
C PHE A 111 5.49 -7.95 -6.46
N ILE A 112 5.15 -8.64 -5.37
CA ILE A 112 5.91 -8.58 -4.12
C ILE A 112 7.26 -9.26 -4.26
N GLN A 113 7.32 -10.37 -5.01
CA GLN A 113 8.58 -11.01 -5.37
C GLN A 113 9.44 -10.12 -6.25
N ALA A 114 8.86 -9.47 -7.26
CA ALA A 114 9.60 -8.60 -8.16
C ALA A 114 10.22 -7.40 -7.44
N ILE A 115 9.46 -6.68 -6.60
CA ILE A 115 10.02 -5.58 -5.80
C ILE A 115 11.05 -6.09 -4.80
N GLY A 116 10.82 -7.27 -4.21
CA GLY A 116 11.70 -7.89 -3.24
C GLY A 116 13.04 -8.36 -3.81
N CYS A 117 13.05 -8.82 -5.07
CA CYS A 117 14.26 -9.18 -5.80
C CYS A 117 14.99 -7.98 -6.39
N HIS A 118 14.27 -6.88 -6.65
CA HIS A 118 14.86 -5.69 -7.25
C HIS A 118 15.54 -4.79 -6.21
N PHE A 119 14.91 -4.58 -5.05
CA PHE A 119 15.49 -3.78 -3.96
C PHE A 119 16.13 -4.69 -2.92
N GLN A 120 17.43 -4.47 -2.67
CA GLN A 120 18.17 -5.23 -1.65
C GLN A 120 17.58 -5.04 -0.25
N HIS A 121 17.23 -3.79 0.09
CA HIS A 121 16.55 -3.45 1.34
C HIS A 121 15.43 -2.45 1.07
N ALA A 122 14.21 -2.77 1.51
CA ALA A 122 13.07 -1.87 1.37
C ALA A 122 11.94 -2.17 2.36
N GLN A 123 11.06 -1.19 2.51
CA GLN A 123 9.79 -1.34 3.21
C GLN A 123 8.65 -1.33 2.19
N ALA A 124 7.57 -2.05 2.46
CA ALA A 124 6.34 -1.92 1.70
C ALA A 124 5.13 -1.75 2.60
N CYS A 125 4.25 -0.82 2.26
CA CYS A 125 2.96 -0.56 2.88
C CYS A 125 1.86 -0.89 1.86
N LEU A 126 1.22 -2.05 2.04
CA LEU A 126 0.31 -2.65 1.06
C LEU A 126 -1.09 -2.79 1.65
N VAL A 127 -2.14 -2.50 0.89
CA VAL A 127 -3.52 -2.80 1.33
C VAL A 127 -4.03 -4.08 0.68
N LEU A 128 -4.36 -5.06 1.51
CA LEU A 128 -4.84 -6.38 1.08
C LEU A 128 -6.18 -6.71 1.71
N ALA A 129 -7.09 -7.28 0.92
CA ALA A 129 -8.43 -7.69 1.36
C ALA A 129 -8.37 -8.92 2.27
N GLY A 130 -9.12 -8.89 3.37
CA GLY A 130 -9.42 -10.09 4.17
C GLY A 130 -10.33 -11.07 3.43
N ASP A 131 -10.27 -12.35 3.78
CA ASP A 131 -11.03 -13.44 3.14
C ASP A 131 -12.55 -13.35 3.29
N LEU A 132 -13.06 -12.57 4.24
CA LEU A 132 -14.49 -12.38 4.48
C LEU A 132 -15.02 -11.02 4.02
N THR A 133 -14.22 -10.22 3.31
CA THR A 133 -14.65 -8.91 2.77
C THR A 133 -15.85 -9.00 1.83
N GLY A 134 -15.98 -10.09 1.07
CA GLY A 134 -17.12 -10.36 0.19
C GLY A 134 -18.38 -10.89 0.89
N SER A 135 -18.29 -11.26 2.18
CA SER A 135 -19.43 -11.78 2.94
C SER A 135 -20.48 -10.69 3.24
N HIS A 136 -21.69 -11.09 3.64
CA HIS A 136 -22.72 -10.14 4.07
C HIS A 136 -22.24 -9.18 5.18
N LEU A 137 -21.46 -9.71 6.14
CA LEU A 137 -20.85 -8.89 7.19
C LEU A 137 -19.78 -7.96 6.61
N GLY A 138 -18.91 -8.43 5.72
CA GLY A 138 -17.90 -7.62 5.04
C GLY A 138 -18.51 -6.44 4.27
N LYS A 139 -19.61 -6.66 3.54
CA LYS A 139 -20.37 -5.60 2.88
C LYS A 139 -20.95 -4.59 3.88
N LYS A 140 -21.46 -5.03 5.03
CA LYS A 140 -21.89 -4.15 6.14
C LYS A 140 -20.73 -3.38 6.81
N MET A 141 -19.48 -3.78 6.59
CA MET A 141 -18.29 -2.98 6.98
C MET A 141 -17.93 -1.91 5.94
N GLY A 142 -18.66 -1.83 4.83
CA GLY A 142 -18.39 -0.92 3.72
C GLY A 142 -17.41 -1.50 2.70
N CYS A 143 -17.18 -2.81 2.68
CA CYS A 143 -16.31 -3.44 1.69
C CYS A 143 -16.92 -3.43 0.29
N GLU A 144 -16.10 -3.11 -0.70
CA GLU A 144 -16.44 -3.27 -2.10
C GLU A 144 -16.13 -4.70 -2.57
N SER A 145 -16.17 -4.94 -3.87
CA SER A 145 -15.84 -6.24 -4.45
C SER A 145 -14.37 -6.24 -4.84
N TYR A 146 -13.57 -7.08 -4.17
CA TYR A 146 -12.13 -7.20 -4.39
C TYR A 146 -11.80 -8.49 -5.15
N GLN A 147 -10.67 -8.51 -5.83
CA GLN A 147 -10.23 -9.66 -6.66
C GLN A 147 -9.50 -10.75 -5.85
N HIS A 148 -9.34 -10.57 -4.54
CA HIS A 148 -8.70 -11.53 -3.65
C HIS A 148 -9.27 -11.43 -2.23
N GLY A 149 -8.88 -12.38 -1.37
CA GLY A 149 -9.20 -12.37 0.05
C GLY A 149 -8.23 -13.27 0.83
N LEU A 150 -7.46 -12.70 1.75
CA LEU A 150 -6.41 -13.40 2.48
C LEU A 150 -6.82 -13.60 3.94
N ARG A 151 -6.83 -14.86 4.39
CA ARG A 151 -7.13 -15.19 5.79
C ARG A 151 -5.98 -14.85 6.75
N LYS A 152 -4.75 -15.03 6.29
CA LYS A 152 -3.51 -14.76 7.05
C LYS A 152 -2.53 -14.02 6.13
N PRO A 153 -2.74 -12.71 5.90
CA PRO A 153 -1.97 -11.95 4.90
C PRO A 153 -0.47 -11.93 5.20
N VAL A 154 -0.08 -11.71 6.47
CA VAL A 154 1.33 -11.72 6.89
C VAL A 154 2.01 -13.06 6.57
N GLN A 155 1.38 -14.18 6.92
CA GLN A 155 1.94 -15.50 6.64
C GLN A 155 2.10 -15.75 5.13
N LYS A 156 1.12 -15.34 4.31
CA LYS A 156 1.23 -15.49 2.84
C LYS A 156 2.36 -14.64 2.26
N LEU A 157 2.52 -13.41 2.74
CA LEU A 157 3.60 -12.53 2.31
C LEU A 157 4.98 -13.09 2.66
N THR A 158 5.16 -13.58 3.89
CA THR A 158 6.42 -14.23 4.28
C THR A 158 6.69 -15.48 3.45
N ASN A 159 5.66 -16.19 2.99
CA ASN A 159 5.86 -17.31 2.05
C ASN A 159 6.26 -16.85 0.64
N TRP A 160 5.73 -15.72 0.16
CA TRP A 160 6.10 -15.17 -1.15
C TRP A 160 7.47 -14.51 -1.14
N LEU A 161 7.87 -13.91 -0.01
CA LEU A 161 9.11 -13.19 0.21
C LEU A 161 9.81 -13.68 1.51
N PRO A 162 10.46 -14.85 1.48
CA PRO A 162 10.97 -15.53 2.69
C PRO A 162 12.01 -14.77 3.51
N TRP A 163 12.73 -13.82 2.90
CA TRP A 163 13.73 -12.99 3.59
C TRP A 163 13.15 -11.75 4.28
N THR A 164 11.82 -11.60 4.30
CA THR A 164 11.15 -10.57 5.11
C THR A 164 11.48 -10.79 6.60
N TYR A 165 12.19 -9.84 7.21
CA TYR A 165 12.57 -9.95 8.63
C TYR A 165 11.55 -9.28 9.56
N LYS A 166 10.68 -8.42 9.04
CA LYS A 166 9.63 -7.75 9.82
C LYS A 166 8.34 -7.65 9.02
N ALA A 167 7.24 -8.00 9.66
CA ALA A 167 5.91 -7.87 9.09
C ALA A 167 4.90 -7.47 10.16
N SER A 168 3.99 -6.56 9.82
CA SER A 168 2.92 -6.12 10.72
C SER A 168 1.62 -5.90 9.97
N LEU A 169 0.51 -5.95 10.71
CA LEU A 169 -0.83 -5.86 10.17
C LEU A 169 -1.61 -4.80 10.94
N LEU A 170 -2.21 -3.85 10.22
CA LEU A 170 -3.02 -2.78 10.78
C LEU A 170 -4.43 -2.85 10.21
N SER A 171 -5.43 -2.91 11.08
CA SER A 171 -6.83 -2.84 10.70
C SER A 171 -7.34 -1.39 10.72
N PRO A 172 -8.15 -0.95 9.75
CA PRO A 172 -8.82 0.35 9.80
C PRO A 172 -9.80 0.49 10.97
N ILE A 173 -10.13 -0.61 11.66
CA ILE A 173 -11.05 -0.60 12.80
C ILE A 173 -10.33 -0.38 14.13
N ASP A 174 -9.02 -0.66 14.17
CA ASP A 174 -8.21 -0.43 15.37
C ASP A 174 -7.99 1.08 15.59
N GLN A 175 -8.07 1.88 14.53
CA GLN A 175 -8.01 3.33 14.63
C GLN A 175 -9.32 3.89 15.18
N HIS A 176 -9.21 4.82 16.14
CA HIS A 176 -10.37 5.52 16.66
C HIS A 176 -11.01 6.39 15.56
N CYS A 177 -12.12 5.92 15.00
CA CYS A 177 -12.89 6.66 14.00
C CYS A 177 -14.35 6.69 14.40
N GLN A 178 -14.94 7.89 14.48
CA GLN A 178 -16.34 8.09 14.83
C GLN A 178 -17.33 7.47 13.83
N ARG A 179 -16.87 7.18 12.61
CA ARG A 179 -17.68 6.55 11.55
C ARG A 179 -18.01 5.08 11.84
N TRP A 180 -17.24 4.39 12.68
CA TRP A 180 -17.50 2.98 12.99
C TRP A 180 -18.55 2.86 14.09
N SER A 181 -19.63 2.12 13.79
CA SER A 181 -20.64 1.78 14.78
C SER A 181 -20.03 0.96 15.93
N ARG A 182 -20.67 0.95 17.10
CA ARG A 182 -20.19 0.18 18.25
C ARG A 182 -20.14 -1.31 17.96
N TRP A 183 -21.13 -1.86 17.23
CA TRP A 183 -21.16 -3.28 16.89
C TRP A 183 -20.05 -3.67 15.90
N GLN A 184 -19.72 -2.82 14.92
CA GLN A 184 -18.64 -3.06 13.95
C GLN A 184 -17.29 -3.19 14.67
N ARG A 185 -17.05 -2.35 15.67
CA ARG A 185 -15.84 -2.39 16.50
C ARG A 185 -15.74 -3.65 17.35
N VAL A 186 -16.84 -4.09 17.95
CA VAL A 186 -16.86 -5.33 18.75
C VAL A 186 -16.63 -6.54 17.85
N LEU A 187 -17.36 -6.64 16.73
CA LEU A 187 -17.26 -7.75 15.79
C LEU A 187 -15.84 -7.94 15.26
N ALA A 188 -15.16 -6.86 14.89
CA ALA A 188 -13.81 -6.91 14.35
C ALA A 188 -12.73 -7.22 15.39
N LYS A 189 -13.01 -7.01 16.68
CA LYS A 189 -12.13 -7.42 17.77
C LYS A 189 -12.25 -8.91 18.11
N LEU A 190 -13.31 -9.58 17.67
CA LEU A 190 -13.44 -11.02 17.88
C LEU A 190 -12.33 -11.76 17.13
N PRO A 191 -11.58 -12.67 17.78
CA PRO A 191 -10.46 -13.39 17.17
C PRO A 191 -10.82 -14.09 15.85
N LEU A 192 -12.07 -14.56 15.73
CA LEU A 192 -12.58 -15.26 14.55
C LEU A 192 -12.66 -14.37 13.29
N TYR A 193 -12.88 -13.07 13.47
CA TYR A 193 -13.15 -12.10 12.39
C TYR A 193 -12.05 -11.04 12.25
N ARG A 194 -11.15 -10.96 13.23
CA ARG A 194 -10.05 -10.01 13.25
C ARG A 194 -9.26 -10.07 11.95
N HIS A 195 -9.14 -8.91 11.28
CA HIS A 195 -8.48 -8.74 9.98
C HIS A 195 -9.11 -9.47 8.78
N ARG A 196 -10.25 -10.15 8.94
CA ARG A 196 -10.87 -10.94 7.86
C ARG A 196 -12.00 -10.20 7.14
N LEU A 197 -12.69 -9.30 7.86
CA LEU A 197 -13.89 -8.60 7.36
C LEU A 197 -13.59 -7.29 6.62
N THR A 198 -12.35 -6.81 6.64
CA THR A 198 -11.94 -5.55 5.99
C THR A 198 -10.64 -5.74 5.23
N PRO A 199 -10.33 -4.83 4.28
CA PRO A 199 -8.94 -4.63 3.88
C PRO A 199 -8.09 -4.21 5.08
N ASN A 200 -6.83 -4.62 5.07
CA ASN A 200 -5.86 -4.28 6.10
C ASN A 200 -4.60 -3.76 5.44
N ILE A 201 -3.89 -2.90 6.15
CA ILE A 201 -2.54 -2.50 5.76
C ILE A 201 -1.59 -3.55 6.27
N VAL A 202 -0.77 -4.06 5.37
CA VAL A 202 0.32 -4.96 5.68
C VAL A 202 1.61 -4.22 5.41
N ASN A 203 2.39 -4.03 6.47
CA ASN A 203 3.74 -3.49 6.34
C ASN A 203 4.72 -4.64 6.38
N ILE A 204 5.67 -4.66 5.45
CA ILE A 204 6.77 -5.61 5.43
C ILE A 204 8.08 -4.86 5.26
N GLU A 205 9.15 -5.40 5.82
CA GLU A 205 10.52 -4.92 5.64
C GLU A 205 11.44 -6.11 5.35
N TRP A 206 12.33 -5.93 4.38
CA TRP A 206 13.33 -6.90 3.96
C TRP A 206 14.64 -6.20 3.60
#